data_AF-A0A2V9D448-F1
#
_entry.id   AF-A0A2V9D448-F1
#
_cell.length_a   1.000
_cell.length_b   1.000
_cell.length_c   1.000
_cell.angle_alpha   90.00
_cell.angle_beta   90.00
_cell.angle_gamma   90.00
#
_symmetry.space_group_name_H-M   'P 1'
#
loop_
_entity.id
_entity.type
_entity.pdbx_description
1 polymer ?
#
loop_
_entity_poly.entity_id
_entity_poly.type
_entity_poly.pdbx_seq_one_letter_code
_entity_poly.pdbx_strand_id
1 'polypeptide(L)'
;MDEAKRHLPAAEIERSLLAALCAPALDRQTRAQILQRLAAHIFANPDHEAIFRVLGKIPRATSEHIRETLRARLTRLGFPDIDVEPIFELAPPSAKRITMLLQQLSH
;
A
#
# COMPACT_ATOMS: atom_id res chain seq x y z
N MET A 1 7.25 -0.87 -32.79
CA MET A 1 6.12 -1.42 -32.01
C MET A 1 6.59 -1.33 -30.57
N ASP A 2 6.35 -0.17 -29.96
CA ASP A 2 7.00 0.25 -28.73
C ASP A 2 6.05 -0.01 -27.57
N GLU A 3 5.98 -1.28 -27.18
CA GLU A 3 5.14 -1.68 -26.07
C GLU A 3 5.86 -1.39 -24.74
N ALA A 4 5.27 -0.46 -23.99
CA ALA A 4 5.27 -0.43 -22.53
C ALA A 4 6.53 0.06 -21.80
N LYS A 5 6.84 1.35 -21.96
CA LYS A 5 7.12 2.17 -20.76
C LYS A 5 5.79 2.67 -20.19
N ARG A 6 4.90 1.75 -19.79
CA ARG A 6 3.67 2.12 -19.07
C ARG A 6 4.09 2.60 -17.69
N HIS A 7 4.23 3.92 -17.55
CA HIS A 7 4.25 4.54 -16.23
C HIS A 7 2.87 4.27 -15.62
N LEU A 8 2.84 3.43 -14.59
CA LEU A 8 1.61 3.25 -13.83
C LEU A 8 1.29 4.60 -13.17
N PRO A 9 0.01 5.01 -13.12
CA PRO A 9 -0.36 6.20 -12.38
C PRO A 9 0.04 6.03 -10.91
N ALA A 10 0.40 7.13 -10.25
CA ALA A 10 0.86 7.11 -8.85
C ALA A 10 -0.11 6.36 -7.93
N ALA A 11 -1.42 6.50 -8.14
CA ALA A 11 -2.46 5.77 -7.41
C ALA A 11 -2.33 4.23 -7.51
N GLU A 12 -2.01 3.68 -8.69
CA GLU A 12 -1.84 2.22 -8.85
C GLU A 12 -0.53 1.73 -8.20
N ILE A 13 0.50 2.57 -8.22
CA ILE A 13 1.77 2.29 -7.54
C ILE A 13 1.54 2.29 -6.01
N GLU A 14 0.89 3.32 -5.48
CA GLU A 14 0.50 3.43 -4.07
C GLU A 14 -0.30 2.19 -3.65
N ARG A 15 -1.36 1.84 -4.39
CA ARG A 15 -2.19 0.67 -4.12
C ARG A 15 -1.38 -0.63 -4.07
N SER A 16 -0.46 -0.83 -5.01
CA SER A 16 0.42 -2.00 -5.03
C SER A 16 1.36 -2.05 -3.82
N LEU A 17 1.88 -0.90 -3.37
CA LEU A 17 2.73 -0.80 -2.20
C LEU A 17 1.93 -1.02 -0.90
N LEU A 18 0.69 -0.54 -0.82
CA LEU A 18 -0.23 -0.83 0.29
C LEU A 18 -0.55 -2.33 0.36
N ALA A 19 -0.80 -2.98 -0.79
CA ALA A 19 -1.02 -4.43 -0.85
C ALA A 19 0.20 -5.22 -0.33
N ALA A 20 1.42 -4.77 -0.66
CA ALA A 20 2.63 -5.34 -0.09
C ALA A 20 2.69 -5.21 1.44
N LEU A 21 2.26 -4.08 2.03
CA LEU A 21 2.25 -3.90 3.49
C LEU A 21 1.27 -4.84 4.20
N CYS A 22 0.22 -5.29 3.51
CA CYS A 22 -0.72 -6.30 4.00
C CYS A 22 -0.16 -7.73 3.96
N ALA A 23 0.96 -7.97 3.27
CA ALA A 23 1.52 -9.30 3.11
C ALA A 23 2.27 -9.76 4.38
N PRO A 24 1.86 -10.88 5.01
CA PRO A 24 2.53 -11.39 6.20
C PRO A 24 3.93 -11.91 5.91
N ALA A 25 4.23 -12.25 4.65
CA ALA A 25 5.55 -12.73 4.22
C ALA A 25 6.56 -11.61 3.95
N LEU A 26 6.15 -10.33 3.99
CA LEU A 26 7.03 -9.21 3.64
C LEU A 26 8.15 -9.04 4.67
N ASP A 27 9.40 -8.98 4.20
CA ASP A 27 10.57 -8.69 5.03
C ASP A 27 10.49 -7.35 5.76
N ARG A 28 11.01 -7.32 6.99
CA ARG A 28 11.00 -6.12 7.84
C ARG A 28 11.71 -4.93 7.18
N GLN A 29 12.84 -5.18 6.51
CA GLN A 29 13.59 -4.13 5.82
C GLN A 29 12.79 -3.54 4.65
N THR A 30 12.20 -4.40 3.82
CA THR A 30 11.36 -3.95 2.69
C THR A 30 10.14 -3.18 3.19
N ARG A 31 9.47 -3.67 4.24
CA ARG A 31 8.37 -2.96 4.90
C ARG A 31 8.79 -1.57 5.38
N ALA A 32 9.93 -1.46 6.05
CA ALA A 32 10.43 -0.17 6.54
C ALA A 32 10.72 0.80 5.38
N GLN A 33 11.31 0.33 4.29
CA GLN A 33 11.54 1.14 3.09
C GLN A 33 10.24 1.64 2.46
N ILE A 34 9.23 0.78 2.31
CA ILE A 34 7.92 1.21 1.81
C ILE A 34 7.33 2.29 2.71
N LEU A 35 7.33 2.06 4.03
CA LEU A 35 6.77 3.01 4.99
C LEU A 35 7.48 4.37 4.94
N GLN A 36 8.82 4.39 4.90
CA GLN A 36 9.57 5.64 4.82
C GLN A 36 9.30 6.40 3.51
N ARG A 37 9.20 5.69 2.40
CA ARG A 37 8.99 6.30 1.08
C ARG A 37 7.58 6.83 0.93
N LEU A 38 6.57 6.06 1.34
CA LEU A 38 5.18 6.50 1.36
C LEU A 38 4.95 7.64 2.36
N ALA A 39 5.66 7.67 3.49
CA ALA A 39 5.56 8.78 4.46
C ALA A 39 6.09 10.11 3.90
N ALA A 40 7.04 10.08 2.97
CA ALA A 40 7.59 11.25 2.31
C ALA A 40 6.90 11.58 0.97
N HIS A 41 5.97 10.72 0.52
CA HIS A 41 5.25 10.85 -0.75
C HIS A 41 3.93 11.61 -0.55
N ILE A 42 3.57 12.45 -1.51
CA ILE A 42 2.26 13.11 -1.53
C ILE A 42 1.31 12.17 -2.28
N PHE A 43 0.40 11.54 -1.55
CA PHE A 43 -0.55 10.61 -2.13
C PHE A 43 -1.44 11.29 -3.17
N ALA A 44 -1.57 10.66 -4.33
CA ALA A 44 -2.48 11.11 -5.38
C ALA A 44 -3.95 10.85 -5.00
N ASN A 45 -4.20 9.83 -4.17
CA ASN A 45 -5.53 9.50 -3.66
C ASN A 45 -5.57 9.65 -2.12
N PRO A 46 -6.44 10.51 -1.55
CA PRO A 46 -6.58 10.65 -0.09
C PRO A 46 -6.97 9.35 0.61
N ASP A 47 -7.67 8.44 -0.08
CA ASP A 47 -8.05 7.14 0.49
C ASP A 47 -6.82 6.30 0.80
N HIS A 48 -5.83 6.32 -0.11
CA HIS A 48 -4.57 5.62 0.06
C HIS A 48 -3.77 6.17 1.24
N GLU A 49 -3.79 7.49 1.45
CA GLU A 49 -3.16 8.12 2.62
C GLU A 49 -3.82 7.66 3.92
N ALA A 50 -5.16 7.65 3.97
CA ALA A 50 -5.90 7.18 5.14
C ALA A 50 -5.59 5.70 5.45
N ILE A 51 -5.59 4.86 4.42
CA ILE A 51 -5.22 3.45 4.53
C ILE A 51 -3.78 3.29 5.03
N PHE A 52 -2.83 4.02 4.45
CA PHE A 52 -1.43 4.02 4.87
C PHE A 52 -1.28 4.40 6.35
N ARG A 53 -1.91 5.49 6.77
CA ARG A 53 -1.86 6.00 8.15
C ARG A 53 -2.38 4.95 9.15
N VAL A 54 -3.38 4.17 8.77
CA VAL A 54 -3.91 3.08 9.59
C VAL A 54 -2.96 1.88 9.57
N LEU A 55 -2.53 1.42 8.39
CA LEU A 55 -1.61 0.28 8.23
C LEU A 55 -0.28 0.49 8.96
N GLY A 56 0.25 1.72 8.98
CA GLY A 56 1.46 2.07 9.73
C GLY A 56 1.33 1.83 11.24
N LYS A 57 0.10 1.86 11.77
CA LYS A 57 -0.22 1.63 13.20
C LYS A 57 -0.67 0.19 13.50
N ILE A 58 -0.84 -0.65 12.48
CA ILE A 58 -1.23 -2.06 12.66
C ILE A 58 0.05 -2.91 12.72
N PRO A 59 0.20 -3.78 13.75
CA PRO A 59 1.32 -4.71 13.81
C PRO A 59 1.25 -5.75 12.68
N ARG A 60 2.37 -6.42 12.40
CA ARG A 60 2.40 -7.50 11.41
C ARG A 60 1.49 -8.64 11.89
N ALA A 61 0.40 -8.88 11.17
CA ALA A 61 -0.58 -9.91 11.46
C ALA A 61 -0.96 -10.63 10.16
N THR A 62 -1.91 -11.58 10.23
CA THR A 62 -2.48 -12.21 9.04
C THR A 62 -3.23 -11.18 8.20
N SER A 63 -3.29 -11.40 6.89
CA SER A 63 -3.97 -10.51 5.94
C SER A 63 -5.43 -10.23 6.35
N GLU A 64 -6.13 -11.27 6.83
CA GLU A 64 -7.50 -11.19 7.34
C GLU A 64 -7.60 -10.25 8.54
N HIS A 65 -6.72 -10.41 9.52
CA HIS A 65 -6.73 -9.57 10.72
C HIS A 65 -6.38 -8.12 10.40
N ILE A 66 -5.43 -7.89 9.47
CA ILE A 66 -5.09 -6.56 8.98
C ILE A 66 -6.31 -5.94 8.30
N ARG A 67 -7.01 -6.68 7.44
CA ARG A 67 -8.22 -6.23 6.73
C ARG A 67 -9.32 -5.80 7.69
N GLU A 68 -9.67 -6.65 8.65
CA GLU A 68 -10.70 -6.34 9.64
C GLU A 68 -10.32 -5.12 10.49
N THR A 69 -9.07 -5.09 10.98
CA THR A 69 -8.57 -3.98 11.80
C THR A 69 -8.50 -2.67 11.02
N LEU A 70 -8.07 -2.72 9.75
CA LEU A 70 -7.99 -1.58 8.86
C LEU A 70 -9.39 -1.00 8.66
N ARG A 71 -10.37 -1.83 8.29
CA ARG A 71 -11.76 -1.41 8.07
C ARG A 71 -12.35 -0.78 9.32
N ALA A 72 -12.23 -1.46 10.47
CA ALA A 72 -12.74 -0.95 11.75
C ALA A 72 -12.10 0.41 12.15
N ARG A 73 -10.80 0.58 11.89
CA ARG A 73 -10.09 1.84 12.17
C ARG A 73 -10.47 2.96 11.20
N LEU A 74 -10.66 2.66 9.91
CA LEU A 74 -11.10 3.64 8.92
C LEU A 74 -12.51 4.15 9.25
N THR A 75 -13.44 3.26 9.57
CA THR A 75 -14.79 3.64 10.06
C THR A 75 -14.70 4.54 11.29
N ARG A 76 -13.85 4.20 12.27
CA ARG A 76 -13.64 5.02 13.47
C ARG A 76 -13.01 6.39 13.20
N LEU A 77 -12.24 6.52 12.12
CA LEU A 77 -11.65 7.78 11.68
C LEU A 77 -12.61 8.64 10.84
N GLY A 78 -13.84 8.17 10.59
CA GLY A 78 -14.82 8.86 9.76
C GLY A 78 -14.75 8.51 8.27
N PHE A 79 -14.05 7.42 7.92
CA PHE A 79 -13.91 6.93 6.53
C PHE A 79 -14.56 5.56 6.34
N PRO A 80 -15.90 5.43 6.50
CA PRO A 80 -16.59 4.15 6.27
C PRO A 80 -16.67 3.77 4.79
N ASP A 81 -16.53 4.73 3.89
CA ASP A 81 -16.70 4.56 2.43
C ASP A 81 -15.45 4.08 1.71
N ILE A 82 -14.28 4.09 2.39
CA ILE A 82 -13.02 3.67 1.77
C ILE A 82 -13.04 2.17 1.52
N ASP A 83 -12.97 1.81 0.24
CA ASP A 83 -12.94 0.43 -0.19
C ASP A 83 -11.52 -0.13 -0.15
N VAL A 84 -11.28 -1.04 0.78
CA VAL A 84 -9.97 -1.67 1.00
C VAL A 84 -9.84 -3.02 0.31
N GLU A 85 -10.96 -3.64 -0.08
CA GLU A 85 -10.99 -4.92 -0.81
C GLU A 85 -10.03 -4.95 -2.00
N PRO A 86 -10.04 -3.93 -2.89
CA PRO A 86 -9.13 -3.86 -4.01
C PRO A 86 -7.63 -3.98 -3.65
N ILE A 87 -7.22 -3.65 -2.43
CA ILE A 87 -5.82 -3.78 -1.97
C ILE A 87 -5.50 -5.21 -1.53
N PHE A 88 -6.47 -5.91 -0.94
CA PHE A 88 -6.30 -7.30 -0.49
C PHE A 88 -6.49 -8.32 -1.61
N GLU A 89 -7.24 -7.99 -2.66
CA GLU A 89 -7.38 -8.84 -3.85
C GLU A 89 -6.11 -8.84 -4.73
N LEU A 90 -5.27 -7.82 -4.61
CA LEU A 90 -4.00 -7.76 -5.31
C LEU A 90 -3.01 -8.75 -4.71
N ALA A 91 -2.43 -9.58 -5.58
CA ALA A 91 -1.30 -10.40 -5.20
C ALA A 91 -0.15 -9.50 -4.72
N PRO A 92 0.44 -9.77 -3.54
CA PRO A 92 1.48 -8.92 -3.01
C PRO A 92 2.71 -8.95 -3.93
N PRO A 93 3.21 -7.79 -4.38
CA PRO A 93 4.34 -7.76 -5.30
C PRO A 93 5.60 -8.31 -4.63
N SER A 94 6.45 -8.98 -5.40
CA SER A 94 7.76 -9.43 -4.92
C SER A 94 8.65 -8.25 -4.51
N ALA A 95 9.63 -8.47 -3.63
CA ALA A 95 10.58 -7.45 -3.19
C ALA A 95 11.23 -6.67 -4.35
N LYS A 96 11.63 -7.36 -5.43
CA LYS A 96 12.18 -6.72 -6.63
C LYS A 96 11.20 -5.76 -7.30
N ARG A 97 9.91 -6.13 -7.37
CA ARG A 97 8.85 -5.30 -7.93
C ARG A 97 8.57 -4.10 -7.04
N ILE A 98 8.56 -4.29 -5.71
CA ILE A 98 8.43 -3.20 -4.73
C ILE A 98 9.52 -2.15 -4.95
N THR A 99 10.79 -2.55 -5.03
CA THR A 99 11.90 -1.60 -5.25
C THR A 99 11.71 -0.79 -6.53
N MET A 100 11.30 -1.45 -7.62
CA MET A 100 11.03 -0.78 -8.89
C MET A 100 9.88 0.24 -8.78
N LEU A 101 8.81 -0.10 -8.08
CA LEU A 101 7.68 0.79 -7.80
C LEU A 101 8.09 2.00 -6.95
N LEU A 102 8.92 1.77 -5.92
CA LEU A 102 9.46 2.84 -5.08
C LEU A 102 10.34 3.82 -5.85
N GLN A 103 11.06 3.36 -6.87
CA GLN A 103 11.85 4.25 -7.74
C GLN A 103 10.96 5.12 -8.64
N GLN A 104 9.81 4.61 -9.07
CA GLN A 104 8.86 5.34 -9.91
C GLN A 104 8.12 6.46 -9.17
N LEU A 105 7.87 6.33 -7.87
CA LEU A 105 7.30 7.41 -7.05
C LEU A 105 8.25 8.60 -6.82
N SER A 106 9.53 8.46 -7.18
CA SER A 106 10.55 9.48 -6.88
C SER A 106 10.77 10.51 -7.98
N HIS A 107 9.94 10.53 -9.02
CA HIS A 107 10.23 11.23 -10.27
C HIS A 107 9.10 12.14 -10.73
#